data_AF-A0A816U453-F1
#
_entry.id   AF-A0A816U453-F1
#
_cell.length_a   1.000
_cell.length_b   1.000
_cell.length_c   1.000
_cell.angle_alpha   90.00
_cell.angle_beta   90.00
_cell.angle_gamma   90.00
#
_symmetry.space_group_name_H-M   'P 1'
#
loop_
_entity.id
_entity.type
_entity.pdbx_description
1 polymer ?
#
loop_
_entity_poly.entity_id
_entity_poly.type
_entity_poly.pdbx_seq_one_letter_code
_entity_poly.pdbx_strand_id
1 'polypeptide(L)' 'MFSDEKIFTRNGNFNPKNDVIWTDSRYDANEAGGYHETEKFPVSSMVALGATWNGLTEPYFFSKNE' A
#
# COMPACT_ATOMS: atom_id res chain seq x y z
N MET A 1 0.51 -29.11 -2.86
CA MET A 1 0.18 -27.82 -3.50
C MET A 1 -0.16 -26.87 -2.38
N PHE A 2 0.50 -25.73 -2.31
CA PHE A 2 0.20 -24.66 -1.37
C PHE A 2 -0.45 -23.51 -2.12
N SER A 3 -1.34 -22.77 -1.49
CA SER A 3 -1.96 -21.56 -2.05
C SER A 3 -2.14 -20.55 -0.93
N ASP A 4 -2.01 -19.28 -1.26
CA ASP A 4 -2.22 -18.18 -0.31
C ASP A 4 -2.67 -16.92 -1.05
N GLU A 5 -3.36 -16.04 -0.32
CA GLU A 5 -3.77 -14.73 -0.78
C GLU A 5 -2.97 -13.64 -0.07
N LYS A 6 -2.51 -12.65 -0.84
CA LYS A 6 -1.81 -11.49 -0.29
C LYS A 6 -2.34 -10.19 -0.86
N ILE A 7 -2.47 -9.19 0.01
CA ILE A 7 -2.79 -7.82 -0.37
C ILE A 7 -1.49 -7.08 -0.65
N PHE A 8 -1.37 -6.57 -1.88
CA PHE A 8 -0.29 -5.67 -2.30
C PHE A 8 -0.81 -4.24 -2.32
N THR A 9 -0.16 -3.37 -1.58
CA THR A 9 -0.43 -1.93 -1.58
C THR A 9 0.65 -1.21 -2.39
N ARG A 10 0.27 -0.25 -3.26
CA ARG A 10 1.22 0.53 -4.07
C ARG A 10 2.31 1.23 -3.22
N ASN A 11 1.97 1.58 -1.98
CA ASN A 11 2.88 2.26 -1.05
C ASN A 11 3.51 1.29 -0.02
N GLY A 12 3.32 -0.04 -0.16
CA GLY A 12 3.82 -1.03 0.79
C GLY A 12 3.41 -0.74 2.24
N ASN A 13 4.39 -0.78 3.16
CA ASN A 13 4.26 -0.34 4.56
C ASN A 13 4.59 1.15 4.76
N PHE A 14 4.96 1.86 3.69
CA PHE A 14 5.31 3.26 3.77
C PHE A 14 4.03 4.08 3.92
N ASN A 15 3.78 4.53 5.13
CA ASN A 15 2.80 5.57 5.39
C ASN A 15 3.53 6.90 5.16
N PRO A 16 3.34 7.61 4.04
CA PRO A 16 3.92 8.95 3.85
C PRO A 16 3.47 9.94 4.95
N LYS A 17 2.49 9.58 5.79
CA LYS A 17 2.13 10.33 7.00
C LYS A 17 3.09 10.11 8.20
N ASN A 18 4.12 9.27 8.07
CA ASN A 18 5.12 9.03 9.12
C ASN A 18 6.37 9.92 9.00
N ASP A 19 6.46 10.79 7.98
CA ASP A 19 7.50 11.82 7.97
C ASP A 19 7.15 12.86 9.04
N VAL A 20 7.80 12.72 10.20
CA VAL A 20 7.69 13.67 11.31
C VAL A 20 8.50 14.91 10.94
N ILE A 21 7.80 16.00 10.61
CA ILE A 21 8.42 17.30 10.41
C ILE A 21 8.41 18.05 11.75
N TRP A 22 9.59 18.47 12.21
CA TRP A 22 9.74 19.33 13.38
C TRP A 22 9.78 20.79 12.93
N THR A 23 8.77 21.56 13.29
CA THR A 23 8.71 23.00 12.99
C THR A 23 8.28 23.78 14.23
N ASP A 24 8.72 25.02 14.32
CA ASP A 24 8.39 25.91 15.43
C ASP A 24 6.93 26.40 15.37
N SER A 25 6.30 26.34 14.19
CA SER A 25 4.90 26.71 14.00
C SER A 25 4.17 25.85 12.98
N ARG A 26 2.84 25.83 13.09
CA ARG A 26 1.95 25.17 12.13
C ARG A 26 2.03 25.78 10.72
N TYR A 27 2.34 27.08 10.62
CA TYR A 27 2.49 27.74 9.32
C TYR A 27 3.72 27.19 8.59
N ASP A 28 4.83 27.07 9.30
CA ASP A 28 6.09 26.56 8.75
C ASP A 28 5.99 25.07 8.37
N ALA A 29 5.22 24.28 9.14
CA ALA A 29 4.91 22.89 8.79
C ALA A 29 4.18 22.77 7.45
N ASN A 30 3.33 23.75 7.10
CA ASN A 30 2.58 23.73 5.86
C ASN A 30 3.48 24.09 4.67
N GLU A 31 4.35 25.10 4.82
CA GLU A 31 5.33 25.46 3.79
C GLU A 31 6.37 24.36 3.56
N ALA A 32 6.77 23.65 4.62
CA ALA A 32 7.70 22.51 4.53
C ALA A 32 7.10 21.26 3.87
N GLY A 33 5.83 21.31 3.45
CA GLY A 33 5.16 20.18 2.78
C GLY A 33 4.57 19.13 3.72
N GLY A 34 4.33 19.47 5.00
CA GLY A 34 3.79 18.54 6.01
C GLY A 34 2.35 18.08 5.82
N TYR A 35 1.62 18.70 4.88
CA TYR A 35 0.29 18.23 4.48
C TYR A 35 0.40 17.25 3.30
N HIS A 36 0.52 15.96 3.60
CA HIS A 36 0.21 14.93 2.61
C HIS A 36 -1.30 14.68 2.57
N GLU A 37 -1.88 14.74 1.36
CA GLU A 37 -3.32 14.56 1.14
C GLU A 37 -3.90 13.36 1.89
N THR A 38 -5.09 13.56 2.46
CA THR A 38 -5.78 12.57 3.30
C THR A 38 -6.50 11.49 2.53
N GLU A 39 -6.62 11.56 1.20
CA GLU A 39 -7.38 10.58 0.43
C GLU A 39 -6.68 9.22 0.42
N LYS A 40 -7.27 8.35 1.23
CA LYS A 40 -6.73 7.11 1.75
C LYS A 40 -7.38 5.94 1.02
N PHE A 41 -7.26 5.90 -0.30
CA PHE A 41 -7.43 4.64 -1.00
C PHE A 41 -6.04 4.14 -1.33
N PRO A 42 -5.38 3.37 -0.43
CA PRO A 42 -4.23 2.61 -0.87
C PRO A 42 -4.73 1.79 -2.06
N VAL A 43 -4.23 2.10 -3.27
CA VAL A 43 -4.48 1.26 -4.43
C VAL A 43 -3.91 -0.10 -4.06
N SER A 44 -4.81 -0.99 -3.65
CA SER A 44 -4.51 -2.27 -3.09
C SER A 44 -5.12 -3.33 -3.98
N SER A 45 -4.32 -4.28 -4.41
CA SER A 45 -4.81 -5.45 -5.15
C SER A 45 -4.55 -6.68 -4.31
N MET A 46 -5.58 -7.50 -4.14
CA MET A 46 -5.42 -8.83 -3.57
C MET A 46 -5.06 -9.78 -4.71
N VAL A 47 -4.05 -10.60 -4.49
CA VAL A 47 -3.56 -11.57 -5.46
C VAL A 47 -3.50 -12.94 -4.79
N ALA A 48 -4.06 -13.96 -5.44
CA ALA A 48 -3.87 -15.36 -5.07
C ALA A 48 -2.82 -16.00 -5.95
N LEU A 49 -1.97 -16.85 -5.36
CA LEU A 49 -1.00 -17.63 -6.10
C LEU A 49 -0.82 -19.02 -5.46
N GLY A 50 -0.74 -20.04 -6.30
CA GLY A 50 -0.45 -21.41 -5.91
C GLY A 50 1.00 -21.78 -6.18
N ALA A 51 1.60 -22.57 -5.30
CA ALA A 51 2.92 -23.18 -5.47
C ALA A 51 2.81 -24.71 -5.49
N THR A 52 3.40 -25.31 -6.52
CA THR A 52 3.52 -26.75 -6.70
C THR A 52 4.99 -27.13 -6.85
N TRP A 53 5.29 -28.43 -6.85
CA TRP A 53 6.65 -28.92 -7.12
C TRP A 53 7.16 -28.49 -8.51
N ASN A 54 6.26 -28.28 -9.46
CA ASN A 54 6.58 -27.91 -10.84
C ASN A 54 6.64 -26.38 -11.04
N GLY A 55 6.46 -25.60 -9.98
CA GLY A 55 6.50 -24.13 -10.03
C GLY A 55 5.19 -23.48 -9.58
N LEU A 56 5.05 -22.20 -9.93
CA LEU A 56 3.95 -21.33 -9.53
C LEU A 56 2.79 -21.41 -10.52
N THR A 57 1.56 -21.27 -10.02
CA THR A 57 0.37 -21.09 -10.86
C THR A 57 0.31 -19.65 -11.38
N GLU A 58 -0.54 -19.40 -12.37
CA GLU A 58 -0.87 -18.04 -12.78
C GLU A 58 -1.49 -17.26 -11.61
N PRO A 59 -1.09 -15.99 -11.40
CA PRO A 59 -1.65 -15.16 -10.35
C PRO A 59 -3.10 -14.77 -10.68
N TYR A 60 -3.99 -14.89 -9.69
CA TYR A 60 -5.37 -14.45 -9.80
C TYR A 60 -5.57 -13.12 -9.07
N PHE A 61 -6.04 -12.11 -9.79
CA PHE A 61 -6.28 -10.76 -9.24
C PHE A 61 -7.75 -10.60 -8.89
N PHE A 62 -8.04 -10.30 -7.62
CA PHE A 62 -9.40 -10.01 -7.19
C PHE A 62 -9.77 -8.56 -7.53
N SER A 63 -10.86 -8.38 -8.27
CA SER A 63 -11.47 -7.07 -8.46
C SER A 63 -12.29 -6.71 -7.22
N LYS A 64 -12.05 -5.51 -6.67
CA LYS A 64 -12.97 -4.93 -5.71
C LYS A 64 -14.15 -4.39 -6.52
N ASN A 65 -15.27 -5.11 -6.54
CA ASN A 65 -16.50 -4.56 -7.09
C ASN A 65 -16.88 -3.35 -6.22
N GLU A 66 -17.08 -2.19 -6.85
CA GLU A 66 -17.48 -0.93 -6.19
C GLU A 66 -18.91 -0.99 -5.65
#